data_AF-A0A2H0L654-F1
#
_entry.id   AF-A0A2H0L654-F1
#
_cell.length_a   1.000
_cell.length_b   1.000
_cell.length_c   1.000
_cell.angle_alpha   90.00
_cell.angle_beta   90.00
_cell.angle_gamma   90.00
#
_symmetry.space_group_name_H-M   'P 1'
#
loop_
_entity.id
_entity.type
_entity.pdbx_description
1 polymer ?
#
loop_
_entity_poly.entity_id
_entity_poly.type
_entity_poly.pdbx_seq_one_letter_code
_entity_poly.pdbx_strand_id
1 'polypeptide(L)' 'MASKQEQLNQINAKIAVCQKCPLAKTRTNTVPGTGNINTDIVFIGEGPGKSEDEQG' A
#
# COMPACT_ATOMS: atom_id res chain seq x y z
N MET A 1 -21.01 -8.57 -6.49
CA MET A 1 -19.80 -8.56 -5.62
C MET A 1 -18.82 -7.56 -6.20
N ALA A 2 -18.06 -6.84 -5.37
CA ALA A 2 -17.04 -5.90 -5.86
C ALA A 2 -15.91 -6.66 -6.58
N SER A 3 -15.39 -6.09 -7.67
CA SER A 3 -14.23 -6.60 -8.39
C SER A 3 -12.98 -6.57 -7.50
N LYS A 4 -11.98 -7.41 -7.84
CA LYS A 4 -10.70 -7.42 -7.11
C LYS A 4 -10.08 -6.02 -7.06
N GLN A 5 -10.18 -5.24 -8.15
CA GLN A 5 -9.61 -3.89 -8.23
C GLN A 5 -10.30 -2.94 -7.26
N GLU A 6 -11.63 -3.00 -7.16
CA GLU A 6 -12.38 -2.21 -6.18
C GLU A 6 -12.02 -2.59 -4.74
N GLN A 7 -11.79 -3.87 -4.46
CA GLN A 7 -11.34 -4.33 -3.15
C GLN A 7 -9.95 -3.79 -2.80
N LEU A 8 -9.00 -3.82 -3.73
CA LEU A 8 -7.68 -3.21 -3.52
C LEU A 8 -7.77 -1.69 -3.32
N ASN A 9 -8.59 -0.99 -4.11
CA ASN A 9 -8.79 0.45 -3.95
C ASN A 9 -9.36 0.79 -2.56
N GLN A 10 -10.28 -0.01 -2.04
CA GLN A 10 -10.79 0.14 -0.67
C GLN A 10 -9.72 -0.08 0.39
N ILE A 11 -8.80 -1.03 0.18
CA ILE A 11 -7.67 -1.25 1.07
C ILE A 11 -6.70 -0.06 1.01
N ASN A 12 -6.37 0.42 -0.19
CA ASN A 12 -5.49 1.56 -0.38
C ASN A 12 -6.03 2.82 0.31
N ALA A 13 -7.34 3.07 0.20
CA ALA A 13 -7.99 4.17 0.90
C ALA A 13 -7.87 4.06 2.43
N LYS A 14 -7.97 2.85 2.99
CA LYS A 14 -7.77 2.60 4.43
C LYS A 14 -6.31 2.78 4.84
N ILE A 15 -5.36 2.36 4.01
CA ILE A 15 -3.93 2.52 4.26
C ILE A 15 -3.57 4.01 4.30
N ALA A 16 -4.04 4.81 3.34
CA ALA A 16 -3.75 6.24 3.21
C ALA A 16 -4.04 7.02 4.52
N VAL A 17 -5.15 6.70 5.19
CA VAL A 17 -5.57 7.37 6.44
C VAL A 17 -5.15 6.64 7.71
N CYS A 18 -4.37 5.56 7.61
CA CYS A 18 -4.03 4.74 8.77
C CYS A 18 -3.09 5.49 9.74
N GLN A 19 -3.50 5.57 11.00
CA GLN A 19 -2.77 6.20 12.12
C GLN A 19 -2.53 5.21 13.28
N LYS A 20 -2.58 3.91 13.01
CA LYS A 20 -2.57 2.86 14.06
C LYS A 20 -1.19 2.61 14.68
N CYS A 21 -0.10 3.14 14.13
CA CYS A 21 1.25 2.96 14.66
C CYS A 21 2.12 4.20 14.45
N PRO A 22 3.27 4.31 15.15
CA PRO A 22 4.16 5.46 15.06
C PRO A 22 4.71 5.75 13.65
N LEU A 23 4.81 4.75 12.76
CA LEU A 23 5.28 4.93 11.39
C LEU A 23 4.42 5.92 10.59
N ALA A 24 3.14 6.05 10.96
CA ALA A 24 2.24 7.01 10.35
C ALA A 24 2.62 8.47 10.58
N LYS A 25 3.45 8.73 11.59
CA LYS A 25 3.93 10.07 11.92
C LYS A 25 5.15 10.49 11.12
N THR A 26 5.86 9.53 10.52
CA THR A 26 7.17 9.77 9.90
C THR A 26 7.15 9.61 8.38
N ARG A 27 6.20 8.86 7.83
CA ARG A 27 6.06 8.69 6.37
C ARG A 27 5.62 9.98 5.68
N THR A 28 6.11 10.20 4.47
CA THR A 28 5.62 11.24 3.55
C THR A 28 4.41 10.73 2.78
N ASN A 29 4.52 9.54 2.19
CA ASN A 29 3.45 8.89 1.45
C ASN A 29 3.20 7.48 1.99
N THR A 30 2.01 6.95 1.73
CA THR A 30 1.81 5.51 1.89
C THR A 30 2.16 4.80 0.59
N VAL A 31 2.86 3.67 0.69
CA VAL A 31 3.25 2.86 -0.46
C VAL A 31 2.47 1.54 -0.43
N PRO A 32 1.20 1.51 -0.91
CA PRO A 32 0.49 0.26 -1.12
C PRO A 32 1.14 -0.56 -2.24
N GLY A 33 0.96 -1.88 -2.23
CA GLY A 33 1.53 -2.75 -3.26
C GLY A 33 0.99 -2.44 -4.67
N THR A 34 1.83 -2.65 -5.68
CA THR A 34 1.52 -2.45 -7.10
C THR A 34 1.78 -3.74 -7.89
N GLY A 35 1.14 -3.88 -9.06
CA GLY A 35 1.35 -5.01 -9.96
C GLY A 35 0.07 -5.57 -10.57
N ASN A 36 0.18 -6.74 -11.19
CA ASN A 36 -0.95 -7.43 -11.80
C ASN A 36 -1.83 -8.08 -10.72
N ILE A 37 -3.07 -7.63 -10.61
CA ILE A 37 -4.06 -8.14 -9.65
C ILE A 37 -4.46 -9.61 -9.85
N ASN A 38 -4.13 -10.17 -11.02
CA ASN A 38 -4.37 -11.57 -11.38
C ASN A 38 -3.08 -12.38 -11.48
N THR A 39 -1.97 -11.89 -10.90
CA THR A 39 -0.74 -12.68 -10.80
C THR A 39 -0.92 -13.90 -9.89
N ASP A 40 -0.23 -15.00 -10.22
CA ASP A 40 -0.16 -16.20 -9.38
C ASP A 40 0.90 -16.09 -8.27
N ILE A 41 1.85 -15.17 -8.43
CA ILE A 41 3.00 -14.99 -7.53
C ILE A 41 3.09 -13.53 -7.07
N VAL A 42 3.29 -13.34 -5.77
CA VAL A 42 3.47 -12.04 -5.11
C VAL A 42 4.81 -12.03 -4.37
N PHE A 43 5.54 -10.92 -4.48
CA PHE A 43 6.76 -10.68 -3.72
C PHE A 43 6.47 -9.67 -2.60
N ILE A 44 6.94 -9.95 -1.39
CA ILE A 44 6.69 -9.12 -0.20
C ILE A 44 8.04 -8.77 0.42
N GLY A 45 8.34 -7.47 0.49
CA GLY A 45 9.51 -6.93 1.18
C GLY A 45 9.22 -6.59 2.65
N GLU A 46 10.19 -5.95 3.31
CA GLU A 46 10.06 -5.51 4.71
C GLU A 46 9.14 -4.28 4.85
N GLY A 47 9.40 -3.24 4.07
CA GLY A 47 8.65 -1.98 4.11
C GLY A 47 9.27 -0.92 3.17
N PRO A 48 8.67 0.28 3.07
CA PRO A 48 9.17 1.34 2.21
C PRO A 48 10.52 1.89 2.70
N GLY A 49 11.46 2.04 1.78
CA GLY A 49 12.65 2.85 1.98
C GLY A 49 12.37 4.34 1.72
N LYS A 50 13.43 5.15 1.73
CA LYS A 50 13.32 6.60 1.53
C LYS A 50 12.77 6.95 0.14
N SER A 51 13.30 6.34 -0.90
CA SER A 51 12.92 6.66 -2.28
C SER A 51 11.49 6.22 -2.58
N GLU A 52 11.04 5.11 -2.00
CA GLU A 52 9.66 4.65 -2.09
C GLU A 52 8.72 5.58 -1.33
N ASP A 53 9.06 5.98 -0.11
CA ASP A 53 8.27 6.94 0.67
C ASP A 53 8.12 8.29 -0.04
N GLU A 54 9.15 8.76 -0.74
CA GLU A 54 9.11 10.00 -1.52
C GLU A 54 8.23 9.88 -2.78
N GLN A 55 8.20 8.71 -3.43
CA GLN A 55 7.46 8.49 -4.68
C GLN A 55 5.99 8.09 -4.45
N GLY A 56 5.68 7.41 -3.34
CA GLY A 56 4.35 6.87 -3.04
C GLY A 56 3.99 5.67 -3.90
#